data_AF-A0A5C7W065-F1
#
_entry.id   AF-A0A5C7W065-F1
#
_cell.length_a   1.000
_cell.length_b   1.000
_cell.length_c   1.000
_cell.angle_alpha   90.00
_cell.angle_beta   90.00
_cell.angle_gamma   90.00
#
_symmetry.space_group_name_H-M   'P 1'
#
loop_
_entity.id
_entity.type
_entity.pdbx_description
1 polymer ?
#
loop_
_entity_poly.entity_id
_entity_poly.type
_entity_poly.pdbx_seq_one_letter_code
_entity_poly.pdbx_strand_id
1 'polypeptide(L)'
;MPDDLIVQQGTTITLDDNPKGALEAARQVVQLKTFEDFFNHEIVSSRTALEQMINATKDATQIALTSKDTFSPMVNVRGTNRPDLRRFGNFAAASSEATAHEQSTFWRFIRAVPPERVAKLDMKASLSSAGLAHLSIIAKYLFRDLTIEQNATLLIKGKQQFISVNDILIKQRGRIVINGSGVRIKANSIQGDQFNPFLEPLGTTQRYVPHFILTGENHA
;
A
#
# COMPACT_ATOMS: atom_id res chain seq x y z
N MET A 1 -20.82 10.89 8.97
CA MET A 1 -19.38 11.02 9.31
C MET A 1 -18.82 9.62 9.45
N PRO A 2 -17.51 9.38 9.24
CA PRO A 2 -16.91 8.07 9.50
C PRO A 2 -17.12 7.67 10.97
N ASP A 3 -17.40 6.40 11.22
CA ASP A 3 -17.53 5.83 12.56
C ASP A 3 -16.19 5.27 13.06
N ASP A 4 -16.07 5.06 14.36
CA ASP A 4 -14.91 4.40 14.95
C ASP A 4 -14.95 2.90 14.67
N LEU A 5 -13.78 2.30 14.44
CA LEU A 5 -13.61 0.85 14.45
C LEU A 5 -12.95 0.41 15.75
N ILE A 6 -13.69 -0.33 16.57
CA ILE A 6 -13.15 -0.98 17.78
C ILE A 6 -13.12 -2.49 17.55
N VAL A 7 -11.92 -3.05 17.39
CA VAL A 7 -11.71 -4.49 17.32
C VAL A 7 -11.69 -5.04 18.74
N GLN A 8 -12.78 -5.70 19.13
CA GLN A 8 -13.03 -6.15 20.50
C GLN A 8 -12.02 -7.20 20.99
N GLN A 9 -11.80 -7.25 22.31
CA GLN A 9 -10.84 -8.15 22.95
C GLN A 9 -11.04 -9.61 22.50
N GLY A 10 -9.93 -10.28 22.15
CA GLY A 10 -9.92 -11.69 21.75
C GLY A 10 -10.62 -11.99 20.42
N THR A 11 -11.08 -10.97 19.68
CA THR A 11 -11.72 -11.15 18.37
C THR A 11 -10.74 -10.94 17.23
N THR A 12 -11.06 -11.54 16.08
CA THR A 12 -10.42 -11.23 14.81
C THR A 12 -11.45 -10.65 13.87
N ILE A 13 -11.24 -9.40 13.44
CA ILE A 13 -12.05 -8.75 12.40
C ILE A 13 -11.26 -8.79 11.10
N THR A 14 -11.91 -9.17 10.00
CA THR A 14 -11.27 -9.24 8.69
C THR A 14 -11.77 -8.10 7.80
N LEU A 15 -10.85 -7.27 7.31
CA LEU A 15 -11.06 -6.34 6.20
C LEU A 15 -10.71 -7.07 4.91
N ASP A 16 -11.70 -7.33 4.04
CA ASP A 16 -11.49 -8.01 2.76
C ASP A 16 -12.30 -7.36 1.63
N ASP A 17 -12.43 -8.05 0.49
CA ASP A 17 -13.16 -7.52 -0.67
C ASP A 17 -14.67 -7.47 -0.44
N ASN A 18 -15.19 -8.26 0.51
CA ASN A 18 -16.60 -8.39 0.87
C ASN A 18 -16.75 -8.29 2.40
N PRO A 19 -16.48 -7.10 2.99
CA PRO A 19 -16.53 -6.92 4.44
C PRO A 19 -17.91 -7.28 4.98
N LYS A 20 -17.97 -7.63 6.27
CA LYS A 20 -19.22 -7.95 6.96
C LYS A 20 -19.50 -6.98 8.10
N GLY A 21 -20.77 -6.64 8.32
CA GLY A 21 -21.22 -5.88 9.49
C GLY A 21 -20.78 -4.42 9.47
N ALA A 22 -20.24 -3.92 10.60
CA ALA A 22 -19.84 -2.51 10.74
C ALA A 22 -18.78 -2.05 9.71
N LEU A 23 -18.07 -3.00 9.10
CA LEU A 23 -17.05 -2.73 8.08
C LEU A 23 -17.64 -2.39 6.71
N GLU A 24 -18.88 -2.83 6.41
CA GLU A 24 -19.53 -2.58 5.11
C GLU A 24 -19.77 -1.09 4.89
N ALA A 25 -20.28 -0.40 5.91
CA ALA A 25 -20.58 1.03 5.84
C ALA A 25 -19.31 1.89 5.68
N ALA A 26 -18.16 1.41 6.15
CA ALA A 26 -16.88 2.09 6.03
C ALA A 26 -16.21 1.89 4.66
N ARG A 27 -16.63 0.89 3.89
CA ARG A 27 -16.02 0.55 2.59
C ARG A 27 -16.55 1.47 1.49
N GLN A 28 -15.62 2.14 0.82
CA GLN A 28 -15.85 2.90 -0.39
C GLN A 28 -15.07 2.27 -1.54
N VAL A 29 -15.74 2.01 -2.66
CA VAL A 29 -15.09 1.59 -3.89
C VAL A 29 -14.80 2.83 -4.72
N VAL A 30 -13.52 3.09 -4.94
CA VAL A 30 -13.06 4.23 -5.73
C VAL A 30 -12.56 3.71 -7.07
N GLN A 31 -13.12 4.26 -8.15
CA GLN A 31 -12.61 4.01 -9.49
C GLN A 31 -11.71 5.18 -9.89
N LEU A 32 -10.41 4.93 -9.99
CA LEU A 32 -9.45 5.83 -10.60
C LEU A 32 -9.74 5.94 -12.10
N LYS A 33 -9.87 7.16 -12.62
CA LYS A 33 -10.12 7.44 -14.04
C LYS A 33 -8.87 7.89 -14.75
N THR A 34 -8.01 8.66 -14.07
CA THR A 34 -6.75 9.21 -14.61
C THR A 34 -5.57 8.94 -13.67
N PHE A 35 -4.34 9.25 -14.11
CA PHE A 35 -3.18 9.18 -13.20
C PHE A 35 -3.22 10.25 -12.12
N GLU A 36 -3.81 11.43 -12.39
CA GLU A 36 -4.03 12.49 -11.41
C GLU A 36 -4.85 12.01 -10.21
N ASP A 37 -5.71 11.01 -10.40
CA ASP A 37 -6.47 10.40 -9.31
C ASP A 37 -5.58 9.70 -8.27
N PHE A 38 -4.33 9.35 -8.61
CA PHE A 38 -3.36 8.90 -7.61
C PHE A 38 -3.03 10.00 -6.60
N PHE A 39 -2.97 11.26 -7.04
CA PHE A 39 -2.81 12.39 -6.13
C PHE A 39 -4.14 12.73 -5.44
N ASN A 40 -5.25 12.80 -6.19
CA ASN A 40 -6.56 13.18 -5.63
C ASN A 40 -7.06 12.21 -4.55
N HIS A 41 -6.71 10.92 -4.66
CA HIS A 41 -7.03 9.91 -3.65
C HIS A 41 -5.88 9.61 -2.69
N GLU A 42 -4.86 10.48 -2.66
CA GLU A 42 -3.74 10.43 -1.73
C GLU A 42 -2.94 9.12 -1.78
N ILE A 43 -2.91 8.48 -2.95
CA ILE A 43 -2.04 7.34 -3.26
C ILE A 43 -0.60 7.81 -3.42
N VAL A 44 -0.43 9.04 -3.93
CA VAL A 44 0.85 9.76 -3.99
C VAL A 44 0.66 11.07 -3.24
N SER A 45 1.60 11.38 -2.36
CA SER A 45 1.53 12.50 -1.41
C SER A 45 1.63 13.88 -2.05
N SER A 46 2.23 13.99 -3.24
CA SER A 46 2.35 15.26 -3.95
C SER A 46 2.19 15.11 -5.46
N ARG A 47 1.71 16.19 -6.10
CA ARG A 47 1.61 16.27 -7.56
C ARG A 47 2.98 16.19 -8.24
N THR A 48 3.97 16.89 -7.68
CA THR A 48 5.35 16.90 -8.17
C THR A 48 5.95 15.49 -8.18
N ALA A 49 5.76 14.72 -7.10
CA ALA A 49 6.23 13.33 -7.04
C ALA A 49 5.55 12.46 -8.10
N LEU A 50 4.24 12.64 -8.33
CA LEU A 50 3.49 11.94 -9.37
C LEU A 50 4.01 12.26 -10.77
N GLU A 51 4.25 13.54 -11.08
CA GLU A 51 4.82 13.97 -12.36
C GLU A 51 6.21 13.36 -12.59
N GLN A 52 7.07 13.38 -11.56
CA GLN A 52 8.38 12.72 -11.62
C GLN A 52 8.25 11.22 -11.89
N MET A 53 7.35 10.52 -11.21
CA MET A 53 7.12 9.09 -11.41
C MET A 53 6.64 8.76 -12.83
N ILE A 54 5.75 9.58 -13.41
CA ILE A 54 5.30 9.42 -14.80
C ILE A 54 6.48 9.61 -15.77
N ASN A 55 7.30 10.65 -15.59
CA ASN A 55 8.43 10.92 -16.46
C ASN A 55 9.53 9.86 -16.31
N ALA A 56 9.91 9.50 -15.08
CA ALA A 56 10.87 8.45 -14.78
C ALA A 56 10.47 7.10 -15.42
N THR A 57 9.16 6.81 -15.46
CA THR A 57 8.64 5.61 -16.11
C THR A 57 8.81 5.65 -17.63
N LYS A 58 8.52 6.80 -18.27
CA LYS A 58 8.74 6.98 -19.71
C LYS A 58 10.20 6.74 -20.06
N ASP A 59 11.10 7.35 -19.30
CA ASP A 59 12.54 7.26 -19.53
C ASP A 59 13.04 5.83 -19.31
N ALA A 60 12.65 5.20 -18.20
CA ALA A 60 12.99 3.81 -17.92
C ALA A 60 12.48 2.86 -19.02
N THR A 61 11.28 3.10 -19.54
CA THR A 61 10.70 2.32 -20.64
C THR A 61 11.41 2.57 -21.96
N GLN A 62 11.76 3.82 -22.27
CA GLN A 62 12.49 4.18 -23.48
C GLN A 62 13.89 3.55 -23.50
N ILE A 63 14.61 3.61 -22.37
CA ILE A 63 15.90 2.93 -22.19
C ILE A 63 15.74 1.42 -22.43
N ALA A 64 14.68 0.80 -21.88
CA ALA A 64 14.42 -0.62 -22.06
C ALA A 64 13.99 -1.02 -23.50
N LEU A 65 13.42 -0.11 -24.28
CA LEU A 65 13.05 -0.38 -25.68
C LEU A 65 14.23 -0.19 -26.65
N THR A 66 15.20 0.65 -26.27
CA THR A 66 16.34 1.02 -27.13
C THR A 66 17.61 0.25 -26.84
N SER A 67 17.77 -0.28 -25.61
CA SER A 67 18.93 -1.06 -25.23
C SER A 67 18.77 -2.52 -25.64
N LYS A 68 19.66 -3.01 -26.52
CA LYS A 68 19.70 -4.41 -26.98
C LYS A 68 19.86 -5.45 -25.84
N ASP A 69 20.33 -5.02 -24.66
CA ASP A 69 20.63 -5.88 -23.50
C ASP A 69 19.54 -5.90 -22.42
N THR A 70 18.39 -5.25 -22.64
CA THR A 70 17.36 -5.07 -21.58
C THR A 70 16.23 -6.09 -21.59
N PHE A 71 16.23 -7.02 -22.55
CA PHE A 71 15.28 -8.13 -22.60
C PHE A 71 15.99 -9.47 -22.85
N SER A 72 16.43 -10.18 -21.79
CA SER A 72 16.34 -11.67 -21.57
C SER A 72 17.30 -12.21 -20.48
N PRO A 73 17.06 -13.37 -19.82
CA PRO A 73 15.87 -14.25 -19.81
C PRO A 73 15.23 -14.43 -18.41
N MET A 74 14.08 -15.11 -18.43
CA MET A 74 13.13 -15.36 -17.35
C MET A 74 13.69 -16.00 -16.07
N VAL A 75 13.27 -15.49 -14.91
CA VAL A 75 13.21 -16.28 -13.67
C VAL A 75 11.75 -16.74 -13.52
N ASN A 76 11.54 -18.06 -13.52
CA ASN A 76 10.21 -18.66 -13.55
C ASN A 76 9.59 -18.63 -12.13
N VAL A 77 9.00 -17.51 -11.73
CA VAL A 77 8.17 -17.43 -10.51
C VAL A 77 6.75 -17.83 -10.88
N ARG A 78 6.25 -18.92 -10.28
CA ARG A 78 4.89 -19.45 -10.50
C ARG A 78 3.85 -18.31 -10.36
N GLY A 79 3.20 -17.96 -11.47
CA GLY A 79 2.11 -16.97 -11.51
C GLY A 79 2.42 -15.60 -12.13
N THR A 80 3.65 -15.32 -12.57
CA THR A 80 3.98 -14.05 -13.26
C THR A 80 5.03 -14.22 -14.35
N ASN A 81 4.65 -13.98 -15.62
CA ASN A 81 5.59 -13.94 -16.74
C ASN A 81 6.13 -12.51 -16.93
N ARG A 82 7.34 -12.21 -16.42
CA ARG A 82 8.41 -11.31 -16.96
C ARG A 82 9.10 -10.43 -15.88
N PRO A 83 10.46 -10.43 -15.81
CA PRO A 83 11.24 -9.62 -14.87
C PRO A 83 11.40 -8.17 -15.35
N ASP A 84 10.85 -7.24 -14.59
CA ASP A 84 10.82 -5.79 -14.86
C ASP A 84 11.75 -5.01 -13.92
N LEU A 85 12.70 -5.71 -13.28
CA LEU A 85 13.49 -5.21 -12.15
C LEU A 85 14.46 -4.09 -12.54
N ARG A 86 15.04 -4.13 -13.74
CA ARG A 86 15.96 -3.08 -14.22
C ARG A 86 15.21 -1.80 -14.57
N ARG A 87 14.02 -1.93 -15.20
CA ARG A 87 13.15 -0.80 -15.49
C ARG A 87 12.63 -0.17 -14.20
N PHE A 88 12.26 -1.00 -13.22
CA PHE A 88 11.91 -0.54 -11.88
C PHE A 88 13.07 0.17 -11.19
N GLY A 89 14.29 -0.38 -11.24
CA GLY A 89 15.47 0.26 -10.64
C GLY A 89 15.77 1.64 -11.22
N ASN A 90 15.71 1.76 -12.55
CA ASN A 90 15.88 3.06 -13.24
C ASN A 90 14.77 4.04 -12.86
N PHE A 91 13.51 3.57 -12.84
CA PHE A 91 12.36 4.36 -12.40
C PHE A 91 12.50 4.86 -10.96
N ALA A 92 12.85 3.96 -10.02
CA ALA A 92 12.96 4.26 -8.60
C ALA A 92 14.10 5.26 -8.32
N ALA A 93 15.23 5.11 -9.03
CA ALA A 93 16.35 6.04 -8.95
C ALA A 93 15.99 7.44 -9.47
N ALA A 94 15.15 7.52 -10.51
CA ALA A 94 14.75 8.78 -11.15
C ALA A 94 13.49 9.44 -10.54
N SER A 95 12.87 8.83 -9.53
CA SER A 95 11.66 9.33 -8.87
C SER A 95 11.88 9.56 -7.37
N SER A 96 12.99 10.21 -7.01
CA SER A 96 13.45 10.39 -5.63
C SER A 96 12.51 11.20 -4.73
N GLU A 97 11.62 12.00 -5.32
CA GLU A 97 10.60 12.76 -4.56
C GLU A 97 9.46 11.87 -4.06
N ALA A 98 9.33 10.65 -4.58
CA ALA A 98 8.37 9.67 -4.11
C ALA A 98 9.00 8.71 -3.12
N THR A 99 8.26 8.33 -2.09
CA THR A 99 8.69 7.27 -1.16
C THR A 99 8.76 5.93 -1.89
N ALA A 100 9.60 5.01 -1.41
CA ALA A 100 9.72 3.65 -1.99
C ALA A 100 8.37 2.92 -2.09
N HIS A 101 7.44 3.19 -1.17
CA HIS A 101 6.10 2.62 -1.20
C HIS A 101 5.23 3.22 -2.32
N GLU A 102 5.25 4.54 -2.51
CA GLU A 102 4.54 5.21 -3.61
C GLU A 102 5.08 4.75 -4.96
N GLN A 103 6.40 4.68 -5.09
CA GLN A 103 7.09 4.12 -6.26
C GLN A 103 6.62 2.69 -6.55
N SER A 104 6.65 1.80 -5.55
CA SER A 104 6.21 0.41 -5.70
C SER A 104 4.73 0.30 -6.09
N THR A 105 3.88 1.13 -5.48
CA THR A 105 2.44 1.15 -5.75
C THR A 105 2.17 1.61 -7.17
N PHE A 106 2.69 2.78 -7.56
CA PHE A 106 2.56 3.34 -8.90
C PHE A 106 3.08 2.36 -9.97
N TRP A 107 4.25 1.76 -9.73
CA TRP A 107 4.87 0.80 -10.63
C TRP A 107 3.96 -0.42 -10.93
N ARG A 108 3.19 -0.89 -9.95
CA ARG A 108 2.27 -2.03 -10.14
C ARG A 108 1.20 -1.75 -11.17
N PHE A 109 0.73 -0.51 -11.26
CA PHE A 109 -0.24 -0.11 -12.28
C PHE A 109 0.46 0.03 -13.63
N ILE A 110 1.54 0.80 -13.64
CA ILE A 110 2.26 1.14 -14.85
C ILE A 110 2.88 -0.06 -15.57
N ARG A 111 3.37 -1.06 -14.83
CA ARG A 111 3.99 -2.24 -15.44
C ARG A 111 3.00 -3.09 -16.27
N ALA A 112 1.70 -2.91 -16.05
CA ALA A 112 0.66 -3.56 -16.83
C ALA A 112 0.30 -2.76 -18.11
N VAL A 113 0.80 -1.53 -18.25
CA VAL A 113 0.61 -0.71 -19.45
C VAL A 113 1.58 -1.16 -20.55
N PRO A 114 1.11 -1.39 -21.79
CA PRO A 114 1.99 -1.67 -22.92
C PRO A 114 3.06 -0.57 -23.11
N PRO A 115 4.34 -0.91 -23.35
CA PRO A 115 5.43 0.07 -23.47
C PRO A 115 5.16 1.20 -24.47
N GLU A 116 4.46 0.94 -25.57
CA GLU A 116 4.14 1.92 -26.62
C GLU A 116 3.16 3.00 -26.12
N ARG A 117 2.35 2.66 -25.11
CA ARG A 117 1.42 3.59 -24.47
C ARG A 117 2.06 4.38 -23.34
N VAL A 118 3.07 3.81 -22.68
CA VAL A 118 3.80 4.46 -21.58
C VAL A 118 4.41 5.81 -22.04
N ALA A 119 4.96 5.87 -23.25
CA ALA A 119 5.55 7.08 -23.81
C ALA A 119 4.58 8.27 -23.90
N LYS A 120 3.28 8.00 -24.00
CA LYS A 120 2.21 9.00 -24.17
C LYS A 120 1.49 9.35 -22.87
N LEU A 121 1.94 8.82 -21.74
CA LEU A 121 1.28 9.06 -20.45
C LEU A 121 1.45 10.51 -20.01
N ASP A 122 0.41 11.06 -19.40
CA ASP A 122 0.48 12.29 -18.62
C ASP A 122 -0.46 12.13 -17.42
N MET A 123 -0.55 13.15 -16.57
CA MET A 123 -1.43 13.09 -15.40
C MET A 123 -2.91 12.89 -15.78
N LYS A 124 -3.35 13.42 -16.92
CA LYS A 124 -4.75 13.37 -17.38
C LYS A 124 -5.05 12.12 -18.21
N ALA A 125 -4.03 11.34 -18.57
CA ALA A 125 -4.18 10.14 -19.36
C ALA A 125 -5.14 9.16 -18.67
N SER A 126 -6.12 8.66 -19.44
CA SER A 126 -7.14 7.77 -18.89
C SER A 126 -6.56 6.39 -18.59
N LEU A 127 -6.79 5.90 -17.37
CA LEU A 127 -6.40 4.55 -16.96
C LEU A 127 -7.14 3.47 -17.76
N SER A 128 -8.38 3.76 -18.22
CA SER A 128 -9.13 2.87 -19.10
C SER A 128 -8.41 2.67 -20.44
N SER A 129 -7.94 3.77 -21.06
CA SER A 129 -7.18 3.75 -22.31
C SER A 129 -5.79 3.11 -22.16
N ALA A 130 -5.24 3.11 -20.94
CA ALA A 130 -3.98 2.44 -20.61
C ALA A 130 -4.14 0.92 -20.37
N GLY A 131 -5.35 0.37 -20.43
CA GLY A 131 -5.63 -1.05 -20.15
C GLY A 131 -5.68 -1.38 -18.66
N LEU A 132 -5.74 -0.36 -17.79
CA LEU A 132 -5.68 -0.49 -16.34
C LEU A 132 -7.05 -0.47 -15.65
N ALA A 133 -8.14 -0.55 -16.41
CA ALA A 133 -9.51 -0.43 -15.89
C ALA A 133 -9.84 -1.42 -14.75
N HIS A 134 -9.18 -2.58 -14.71
CA HIS A 134 -9.37 -3.60 -13.67
C HIS A 134 -8.47 -3.38 -12.44
N LEU A 135 -7.36 -2.65 -12.59
CA LEU A 135 -6.47 -2.25 -11.49
C LEU A 135 -6.91 -0.92 -10.88
N SER A 136 -7.65 -0.10 -11.63
CA SER A 136 -8.11 1.22 -11.22
C SER A 136 -9.23 1.20 -10.19
N ILE A 137 -9.70 0.03 -9.76
CA ILE A 137 -10.70 -0.08 -8.69
C ILE A 137 -9.97 -0.35 -7.38
N ILE A 138 -10.15 0.55 -6.43
CA ILE A 138 -9.50 0.50 -5.13
C ILE A 138 -10.56 0.49 -4.04
N ALA A 139 -10.38 -0.38 -3.05
CA ALA A 139 -11.18 -0.36 -1.84
C ALA A 139 -10.56 0.60 -0.83
N LYS A 140 -11.29 1.65 -0.45
CA LYS A 140 -10.94 2.57 0.63
C LYS A 140 -11.83 2.28 1.84
N TYR A 141 -11.22 2.06 2.99
CA TYR A 141 -11.92 1.98 4.28
C TYR A 141 -11.73 3.30 5.01
N LEU A 142 -12.84 3.91 5.43
CA LEU A 142 -12.87 5.16 6.17
C LEU A 142 -13.37 4.92 7.59
N PHE A 143 -12.49 5.13 8.56
CA PHE A 143 -12.84 5.13 9.97
C PHE A 143 -12.49 6.50 10.56
N ARG A 144 -13.19 6.92 11.61
CA ARG A 144 -12.77 8.10 12.37
C ARG A 144 -11.54 7.75 13.19
N ASP A 145 -11.67 6.81 14.13
CA ASP A 145 -10.55 6.25 14.90
C ASP A 145 -10.52 4.71 14.80
N LEU A 146 -9.35 4.11 14.99
CA LEU A 146 -9.16 2.65 15.01
C LEU A 146 -8.55 2.23 16.35
N THR A 147 -9.30 1.46 17.13
CA THR A 147 -8.81 0.84 18.37
C THR A 147 -8.75 -0.67 18.22
N ILE A 148 -7.61 -1.25 18.57
CA ILE A 148 -7.40 -2.70 18.62
C ILE A 148 -7.22 -3.08 20.08
N GLU A 149 -8.25 -3.70 20.67
CA GLU A 149 -8.26 -4.10 22.07
C GLU A 149 -7.26 -5.24 22.35
N GLN A 150 -7.11 -5.59 23.63
CA GLN A 150 -6.16 -6.59 24.07
C GLN A 150 -6.33 -7.93 23.34
N ASN A 151 -5.25 -8.53 22.85
CA ASN A 151 -5.25 -9.78 22.09
C ASN A 151 -6.18 -9.80 20.86
N ALA A 152 -6.68 -8.64 20.41
CA ALA A 152 -7.52 -8.53 19.23
C ALA A 152 -6.65 -8.48 17.96
N THR A 153 -7.20 -8.91 16.84
CA THR A 153 -6.51 -8.87 15.55
C THR A 153 -7.37 -8.20 14.49
N LEU A 154 -6.84 -7.13 13.88
CA LEU A 154 -7.36 -6.61 12.61
C LEU A 154 -6.61 -7.32 11.48
N LEU A 155 -7.29 -8.17 10.72
CA LEU A 155 -6.71 -8.90 9.60
C LEU A 155 -7.11 -8.24 8.28
N ILE A 156 -6.14 -7.75 7.52
CA ILE A 156 -6.35 -7.11 6.23
C ILE A 156 -6.03 -8.11 5.13
N LYS A 157 -7.05 -8.58 4.39
CA LYS A 157 -6.91 -9.52 3.28
C LYS A 157 -7.26 -8.84 1.96
N GLY A 158 -6.55 -9.20 0.90
CA GLY A 158 -6.85 -8.75 -0.47
C GLY A 158 -5.74 -7.93 -1.10
N LYS A 159 -6.04 -7.34 -2.25
CA LYS A 159 -5.10 -6.52 -3.02
C LYS A 159 -5.56 -5.06 -2.97
N GLN A 160 -4.63 -4.14 -2.74
CA GLN A 160 -4.84 -2.68 -2.89
C GLN A 160 -5.98 -2.12 -2.02
N GLN A 161 -5.73 -2.01 -0.71
CA GLN A 161 -6.67 -1.41 0.24
C GLN A 161 -6.08 -0.18 0.91
N PHE A 162 -6.88 0.88 1.02
CA PHE A 162 -6.49 2.13 1.66
C PHE A 162 -7.32 2.33 2.91
N ILE A 163 -6.69 2.30 4.08
CA ILE A 163 -7.33 2.60 5.35
C ILE A 163 -6.99 4.04 5.68
N SER A 164 -8.00 4.89 5.77
CA SER A 164 -7.87 6.26 6.25
C SER A 164 -8.54 6.36 7.61
N VAL A 165 -7.77 6.81 8.59
CA VAL A 165 -8.21 6.97 9.97
C VAL A 165 -7.51 8.20 10.56
N ASN A 166 -8.08 8.83 11.58
CA ASN A 166 -7.40 9.89 12.31
C ASN A 166 -6.33 9.25 13.18
N ASP A 167 -6.72 8.47 14.19
CA ASP A 167 -5.76 7.86 15.11
C ASP A 167 -5.90 6.34 15.20
N ILE A 168 -4.76 5.67 15.40
CA ILE A 168 -4.69 4.23 15.67
C ILE A 168 -4.19 4.01 17.09
N LEU A 169 -4.98 3.32 17.90
CA LEU A 169 -4.60 2.85 19.23
C LEU A 169 -4.54 1.31 19.23
N ILE A 170 -3.37 0.75 19.53
CA ILE A 170 -3.17 -0.69 19.66
C ILE A 170 -2.92 -1.00 21.13
N LYS A 171 -3.91 -1.60 21.80
CA LYS A 171 -3.80 -2.01 23.20
C LYS A 171 -2.95 -3.27 23.33
N GLN A 172 -2.51 -3.56 24.56
CA GLN A 172 -1.60 -4.66 24.90
C GLN A 172 -1.85 -5.96 24.11
N ARG A 173 -0.86 -6.44 23.33
CA ARG A 173 -0.95 -7.66 22.49
C ARG A 173 -2.01 -7.62 21.36
N GLY A 174 -2.71 -6.51 21.16
CA GLY A 174 -3.47 -6.25 19.94
C GLY A 174 -2.53 -6.14 18.74
N ARG A 175 -3.03 -6.46 17.54
CA ARG A 175 -2.21 -6.40 16.31
C ARG A 175 -3.01 -6.14 15.04
N ILE A 176 -2.36 -5.51 14.07
CA ILE A 176 -2.79 -5.48 12.67
C ILE A 176 -1.96 -6.51 11.91
N VAL A 177 -2.62 -7.40 11.18
CA VAL A 177 -1.97 -8.40 10.32
C VAL A 177 -2.38 -8.12 8.88
N ILE A 178 -1.40 -8.01 7.98
CA ILE A 178 -1.64 -7.76 6.56
C ILE A 178 -1.35 -9.04 5.78
N ASN A 179 -2.41 -9.70 5.32
CA ASN A 179 -2.36 -10.87 4.44
C ASN A 179 -2.79 -10.46 3.03
N GLY A 180 -1.92 -9.71 2.36
CA GLY A 180 -2.22 -9.12 1.06
C GLY A 180 -1.08 -8.26 0.55
N SER A 181 -1.32 -7.53 -0.52
CA SER A 181 -0.30 -6.64 -1.09
C SER A 181 -0.87 -5.26 -1.40
N GLY A 182 -0.08 -4.21 -1.13
CA GLY A 182 -0.46 -2.83 -1.46
C GLY A 182 -1.49 -2.23 -0.51
N VAL A 183 -1.43 -2.61 0.76
CA VAL A 183 -2.22 -1.98 1.82
C VAL A 183 -1.53 -0.67 2.21
N ARG A 184 -2.29 0.42 2.27
CA ARG A 184 -1.85 1.71 2.82
C ARG A 184 -2.71 2.05 4.02
N ILE A 185 -2.07 2.37 5.14
CA ILE A 185 -2.75 2.87 6.33
C ILE A 185 -2.28 4.31 6.51
N LYS A 186 -3.22 5.26 6.47
CA LYS A 186 -2.98 6.67 6.73
C LYS A 186 -3.66 7.02 8.07
N ALA A 187 -2.82 7.42 9.02
CA ALA A 187 -3.22 7.89 10.34
C ALA A 187 -2.38 9.13 10.70
N ASN A 188 -2.98 10.07 11.42
CA ASN A 188 -2.31 11.21 12.04
C ASN A 188 -1.39 10.74 13.17
N SER A 189 -1.84 9.75 13.95
CA SER A 189 -1.08 9.16 15.05
C SER A 189 -1.25 7.65 15.09
N ILE A 190 -0.19 6.94 15.49
CA ILE A 190 -0.22 5.52 15.80
C ILE A 190 0.42 5.33 17.18
N GLN A 191 -0.38 4.86 18.14
CA GLN A 191 0.04 4.64 19.51
C GLN A 191 -0.16 3.16 19.87
N GLY A 192 0.83 2.60 20.55
CA GLY A 192 0.72 1.30 21.19
C GLY A 192 0.72 1.48 22.70
N ASP A 193 -0.24 0.86 23.40
CA ASP A 193 -0.11 0.72 24.85
C ASP A 193 1.14 -0.10 25.14
N GLN A 194 1.99 0.43 26.01
CA GLN A 194 3.16 -0.32 26.46
C GLN A 194 2.67 -1.63 27.09
N PHE A 195 3.20 -2.76 26.61
CA PHE A 195 3.16 -3.97 27.41
C PHE A 195 3.89 -3.62 28.70
N ASN A 196 3.16 -3.57 29.83
CA ASN A 196 3.77 -3.39 31.14
C ASN A 196 4.05 -4.79 31.71
N PRO A 197 5.27 -5.34 31.55
CA PRO A 197 5.63 -6.61 32.17
C PRO A 197 5.69 -6.52 33.71
N PHE A 198 5.68 -5.31 34.28
CA PHE A 198 5.98 -5.05 35.69
C PHE A 198 4.75 -4.91 36.61
N LEU A 199 3.61 -5.54 36.24
CA LEU A 199 2.63 -5.97 37.24
C LEU A 199 3.00 -7.31 37.91
N GLU A 200 4.25 -7.76 37.77
CA GLU A 200 5.00 -8.46 38.82
C GLU A 200 6.32 -7.70 39.11
N PRO A 201 6.79 -7.65 40.37
CA PRO A 201 7.66 -6.56 40.81
C PRO A 201 9.17 -6.80 40.62
N LEU A 202 9.83 -5.66 40.40
CA LEU A 202 11.24 -5.30 40.67
C LEU A 202 12.36 -5.88 39.80
N GLY A 203 13.05 -4.97 39.10
CA GLY A 203 14.49 -5.05 38.93
C GLY A 203 14.98 -4.97 37.49
N THR A 204 15.62 -3.85 37.18
CA THR A 204 16.49 -3.58 36.02
C THR A 204 15.82 -3.22 34.69
N THR A 205 16.10 -1.97 34.34
CA THR A 205 15.75 -1.22 33.14
C THR A 205 16.29 -1.92 31.90
N GLN A 206 15.43 -2.59 31.13
CA GLN A 206 15.66 -2.79 29.70
C GLN A 206 14.79 -1.81 28.93
N ARG A 207 15.42 -0.81 28.31
CA ARG A 207 14.77 0.01 27.28
C ARG A 207 14.52 -0.88 26.07
N TYR A 208 13.31 -1.43 25.98
CA TYR A 208 12.84 -2.09 24.77
C TYR A 208 12.41 -1.01 23.76
N VAL A 209 13.16 -0.89 22.68
CA VAL A 209 12.72 -0.17 21.48
C VAL A 209 11.63 -1.06 20.85
N PRO A 210 10.41 -0.56 20.60
CA PRO A 210 9.38 -1.36 19.96
C PRO A 210 9.93 -1.88 18.63
N HIS A 211 10.11 -3.19 18.53
CA HIS A 211 10.27 -3.83 17.23
C HIS A 211 8.93 -3.69 16.52
N PHE A 212 8.84 -2.69 15.65
CA PHE A 212 7.84 -2.68 14.59
C PHE A 212 8.12 -3.89 13.71
N ILE A 213 7.49 -5.02 14.02
CA ILE A 213 7.37 -6.10 13.07
C ILE A 213 6.24 -5.69 12.13
N LEU A 214 6.55 -4.79 11.20
CA LEU A 214 5.90 -4.80 9.89
C LEU A 214 6.43 -6.05 9.19
N THR A 215 5.92 -7.24 9.52
CA THR A 215 6.17 -8.45 8.73
C THR A 215 5.43 -8.32 7.41
N GLY A 216 6.02 -7.53 6.51
CA GLY A 216 6.00 -7.83 5.10
C GLY A 216 7.03 -8.91 4.82
N GLU A 217 6.87 -10.10 5.40
CA GLU A 217 7.59 -11.27 4.92
C GLU A 217 6.94 -11.70 3.60
N ASN A 218 7.63 -11.47 2.50
CA ASN A 218 7.68 -12.48 1.45
C ASN A 218 9.16 -12.75 1.19
N HIS A 219 9.58 -13.93 1.64
CA HIS A 219 10.83 -14.55 1.28
C HIS A 219 10.91 -14.77 -0.24
N ALA A 220 12.16 -14.66 -0.71
CA ALA A 220 12.72 -15.01 -2.03
C ALA A 220 12.49 -14.00 -3.18
#